data_AF-A0A522L747-F1
#
_entry.id   AF-A0A522L747-F1
#
_cell.length_a   1.000
_cell.length_b   1.000
_cell.length_c   1.000
_cell.angle_alpha   90.00
_cell.angle_beta   90.00
_cell.angle_gamma   90.00
#
_symmetry.space_group_name_H-M   'P 1'
#
loop_
_entity.id
_entity.type
_entity.pdbx_description
1 polymer ?
#
loop_
_entity_poly.entity_id
_entity_poly.type
_entity_poly.pdbx_seq_one_letter_code
_entity_poly.pdbx_strand_id
1 'polypeptide(L)'
;MELAEEREMFRNLGSGVCLDQKKSIDALKFMLNESRKAKCKRFSGITQIMRSQYYDVARGLIQGQKRTIPCLAGTAFGHIFSNGDIWCCSVKKRVMGNLKDAGYDFKKLWHGSESDRLRREISSASCHCLSANAVYSNMLCQVCFLPKLANSYLLWKISDFK
;
A
#
# COMPACT_ATOMS: atom_id res chain seq x y z
N MET A 1 -10.46 4.26 -3.58
CA MET A 1 -11.08 2.94 -3.71
C MET A 1 -9.96 1.96 -4.00
N GLU A 2 -9.99 0.79 -3.39
CA GLU A 2 -9.06 -0.31 -3.68
C GLU A 2 -9.86 -1.47 -4.30
N LEU A 3 -9.16 -2.35 -5.03
CA LEU A 3 -9.78 -3.58 -5.48
C LEU A 3 -9.95 -4.55 -4.31
N ALA A 4 -11.06 -5.28 -4.31
CA ALA A 4 -11.27 -6.36 -3.36
C ALA A 4 -10.22 -7.45 -3.59
N GLU A 5 -9.58 -7.89 -2.51
CA GLU A 5 -8.67 -9.03 -2.48
C GLU A 5 -9.19 -10.07 -1.50
N GLU A 6 -8.94 -11.33 -1.80
CA GLU A 6 -9.19 -12.42 -0.87
C GLU A 6 -8.14 -12.38 0.24
N ARG A 7 -8.61 -12.25 1.48
CA ARG A 7 -7.77 -12.20 2.67
C ARG A 7 -8.45 -12.97 3.78
N GLU A 8 -7.69 -13.86 4.41
CA GLU A 8 -8.17 -14.63 5.55
C GLU A 8 -8.66 -13.72 6.70
N MET A 9 -7.97 -12.59 6.92
CA MET A 9 -8.36 -11.59 7.91
C MET A 9 -9.77 -11.01 7.65
N PHE A 10 -10.16 -10.89 6.39
CA PHE A 10 -11.47 -10.36 6.00
C PHE A 10 -12.55 -11.45 5.95
N ARG A 11 -12.17 -12.71 6.19
CA ARG A 11 -13.06 -13.87 6.12
C ARG A 11 -13.82 -13.93 4.79
N ASN A 12 -13.15 -13.55 3.71
CA ASN A 12 -13.73 -13.46 2.35
C ASN A 12 -13.07 -14.41 1.35
N LEU A 13 -12.29 -15.40 1.81
CA LEU A 13 -11.72 -16.45 0.97
C LEU A 13 -12.86 -17.25 0.31
N GLY A 14 -12.84 -17.38 -1.02
CA GLY A 14 -13.85 -18.12 -1.77
C GLY A 14 -15.23 -17.47 -1.79
N SER A 15 -15.36 -16.22 -1.33
CA SER A 15 -16.64 -15.49 -1.30
C SER A 15 -17.17 -15.07 -2.67
N GLY A 16 -16.32 -15.11 -3.71
CA GLY A 16 -16.66 -14.62 -5.06
C GLY A 16 -16.74 -13.10 -5.17
N VAL A 17 -16.39 -12.34 -4.12
CA VAL A 17 -16.40 -10.87 -4.12
C VAL A 17 -15.27 -10.29 -4.98
N CYS A 18 -14.20 -11.03 -5.20
CA CYS A 18 -13.06 -10.59 -6.00
C CYS A 18 -13.36 -10.68 -7.50
N LEU A 19 -12.98 -9.64 -8.24
CA LEU A 19 -13.18 -9.58 -9.68
C LEU A 19 -12.14 -10.43 -10.43
N ASP A 20 -12.56 -11.00 -11.55
CA ASP A 20 -11.64 -11.64 -12.51
C ASP A 20 -10.54 -10.66 -12.95
N GLN A 21 -9.38 -11.19 -13.34
CA GLN A 21 -8.21 -10.38 -13.74
C GLN A 21 -8.56 -9.33 -14.81
N LYS A 22 -9.31 -9.75 -15.85
CA LYS A 22 -9.72 -8.85 -16.95
C LYS A 22 -10.62 -7.71 -16.45
N LYS A 23 -11.66 -8.05 -15.67
CA LYS A 23 -12.58 -7.06 -15.08
C LYS A 23 -11.87 -6.11 -14.13
N SER A 24 -10.91 -6.61 -13.36
CA SER A 24 -10.06 -5.80 -12.48
C SER A 24 -9.24 -4.77 -13.25
N ILE A 25 -8.59 -5.19 -14.35
CA ILE A 25 -7.82 -4.29 -15.21
C ILE A 25 -8.72 -3.22 -15.84
N ASP A 26 -9.89 -3.61 -16.35
CA ASP A 26 -10.83 -2.69 -16.99
C ASP A 26 -11.39 -1.67 -15.97
N ALA A 27 -11.74 -2.12 -14.76
CA ALA A 27 -12.14 -1.25 -13.67
C ALA A 27 -11.03 -0.26 -13.28
N LEU A 28 -9.77 -0.73 -13.16
CA LEU A 28 -8.64 0.15 -12.85
C LEU A 28 -8.37 1.18 -13.96
N LYS A 29 -8.49 0.79 -15.23
CA LYS A 29 -8.36 1.73 -16.37
C LYS A 29 -9.45 2.80 -16.31
N PHE A 30 -10.70 2.41 -16.05
CA PHE A 30 -11.80 3.34 -15.87
C PHE A 30 -11.51 4.32 -14.73
N MET A 31 -11.17 3.80 -13.55
CA MET A 31 -10.88 4.62 -12.37
C MET A 31 -9.67 5.53 -12.57
N LEU A 32 -8.63 5.09 -13.30
CA LEU A 32 -7.48 5.91 -13.66
C LEU A 32 -7.88 7.07 -14.57
N ASN A 33 -8.70 6.81 -15.60
CA ASN A 33 -9.17 7.85 -16.51
C ASN A 33 -10.05 8.87 -15.80
N GLU A 34 -10.99 8.43 -14.97
CA GLU A 34 -11.84 9.31 -14.17
C GLU A 34 -11.01 10.10 -13.15
N SER A 35 -9.97 9.48 -12.57
CA SER A 35 -9.08 10.16 -11.66
C SER A 35 -8.28 11.28 -12.34
N ARG A 36 -7.90 11.12 -13.61
CA ARG A 36 -7.16 12.16 -14.36
C ARG A 36 -8.06 13.32 -14.79
N LYS A 37 -9.34 13.07 -15.03
CA LYS A 37 -10.32 14.11 -15.44
C LYS A 37 -10.83 14.96 -14.28
N ALA A 38 -10.79 14.44 -13.06
CA ALA A 38 -11.33 15.14 -11.90
C ALA A 38 -10.52 16.42 -11.61
N LYS A 39 -11.19 17.58 -11.74
CA LYS A 39 -10.64 18.88 -11.33
C LYS A 39 -10.65 18.99 -9.81
N CYS A 40 -9.51 19.29 -9.22
CA CYS A 40 -9.32 19.30 -7.76
C CYS A 40 -8.76 20.66 -7.30
N LYS A 41 -9.27 21.22 -6.19
CA LYS A 41 -8.74 22.47 -5.60
C LYS A 41 -7.66 22.15 -4.54
N ARG A 42 -6.47 22.78 -4.63
CA ARG A 42 -5.40 22.78 -3.59
C ARG A 42 -4.97 21.37 -3.13
N PHE A 43 -5.05 21.06 -1.83
CA PHE A 43 -4.61 19.81 -1.18
C PHE A 43 -5.29 18.55 -1.75
N SER A 44 -6.45 18.68 -2.38
CA SER A 44 -7.11 17.57 -3.08
C SER A 44 -6.31 17.08 -4.31
N GLY A 45 -5.40 17.89 -4.86
CA GLY A 45 -4.54 17.49 -5.97
C GLY A 45 -3.53 16.39 -5.59
N ILE A 46 -2.91 16.46 -4.40
CA ILE A 46 -1.93 15.45 -3.96
C ILE A 46 -2.60 14.10 -3.77
N THR A 47 -3.74 14.06 -3.08
CA THR A 47 -4.50 12.82 -2.86
C THR A 47 -4.99 12.23 -4.17
N GLN A 48 -5.35 13.07 -5.14
CA GLN A 48 -5.75 12.65 -6.47
C GLN A 48 -4.59 12.06 -7.27
N ILE A 49 -3.40 12.67 -7.21
CA ILE A 49 -2.21 12.15 -7.86
C ILE A 49 -1.84 10.80 -7.25
N MET A 50 -1.77 10.71 -5.92
CA MET A 50 -1.49 9.44 -5.23
C MET A 50 -2.48 8.36 -5.67
N ARG A 51 -3.77 8.69 -5.77
CA ARG A 51 -4.81 7.78 -6.26
C ARG A 51 -4.57 7.31 -7.70
N SER A 52 -4.22 8.21 -8.61
CA SER A 52 -3.88 7.84 -9.99
C SER A 52 -2.64 6.95 -10.07
N GLN A 53 -1.61 7.23 -9.26
CA GLN A 53 -0.40 6.42 -9.18
C GLN A 53 -0.69 5.04 -8.61
N TYR A 54 -1.56 4.96 -7.60
CA TYR A 54 -2.01 3.70 -7.03
C TYR A 54 -2.69 2.81 -8.08
N TYR A 55 -3.60 3.36 -8.89
CA TYR A 55 -4.27 2.58 -9.93
C TYR A 55 -3.29 2.05 -11.00
N ASP A 56 -2.27 2.82 -11.34
CA ASP A 56 -1.25 2.39 -12.29
C ASP A 56 -0.38 1.25 -11.71
N VAL A 57 0.05 1.38 -10.45
CA VAL A 57 0.78 0.32 -9.72
C VAL A 57 -0.07 -0.93 -9.57
N ALA A 58 -1.34 -0.80 -9.15
CA ALA A 58 -2.26 -1.91 -8.99
C ALA A 58 -2.47 -2.66 -10.32
N ARG A 59 -2.63 -1.92 -11.42
CA ARG A 59 -2.76 -2.50 -12.76
C ARG A 59 -1.51 -3.30 -13.14
N GLY A 60 -0.33 -2.72 -12.96
CA GLY A 60 0.94 -3.40 -13.24
C GLY A 60 1.09 -4.69 -12.45
N LEU A 61 0.79 -4.66 -11.14
CA LEU A 61 0.85 -5.84 -10.27
C LEU A 61 -0.09 -6.96 -10.73
N ILE A 62 -1.32 -6.63 -11.12
CA ILE A 62 -2.29 -7.61 -11.66
C ILE A 62 -1.83 -8.20 -12.99
N GLN A 63 -1.08 -7.42 -13.78
CA GLN A 63 -0.47 -7.87 -15.04
C GLN A 63 0.84 -8.66 -14.84
N GLY A 64 1.23 -8.94 -13.58
CA GLY A 64 2.44 -9.70 -13.28
C GLY A 64 3.73 -8.87 -13.31
N GLN A 65 3.64 -7.53 -13.35
CA GLN A 65 4.81 -6.68 -13.25
C GLN A 65 5.40 -6.73 -11.83
N LYS A 66 6.73 -6.64 -11.76
CA LYS A 66 7.42 -6.52 -10.47
C LYS A 66 7.02 -5.22 -9.77
N ARG A 67 6.99 -5.27 -8.43
CA ARG A 67 6.68 -4.11 -7.60
C ARG A 67 7.64 -2.95 -7.87
N THR A 68 7.09 -1.79 -8.26
CA THR A 68 7.85 -0.56 -8.51
C THR A 68 8.13 0.26 -7.26
N ILE A 69 7.32 0.08 -6.21
CA ILE A 69 7.42 0.81 -4.93
C ILE A 69 7.77 -0.20 -3.82
N PRO A 70 8.98 -0.18 -3.25
CA PRO A 70 9.34 -1.02 -2.11
C PRO A 70 8.33 -0.97 -0.95
N CYS A 71 8.11 -2.10 -0.28
CA CYS A 71 7.23 -2.16 0.88
C CYS A 71 8.03 -1.87 2.14
N LEU A 72 7.55 -0.90 2.91
CA LEU A 72 8.12 -0.44 4.17
C LEU A 72 7.32 -0.97 5.38
N ALA A 73 6.51 -2.02 5.18
CA ALA A 73 5.82 -2.72 6.25
C ALA A 73 6.82 -3.21 7.30
N GLY A 74 6.55 -2.90 8.57
CA GLY A 74 7.45 -3.16 9.69
C GLY A 74 8.58 -2.13 9.84
N THR A 75 8.76 -1.21 8.91
CA THR A 75 9.75 -0.11 9.04
C THR A 75 9.03 1.23 9.26
N ALA A 76 8.11 1.58 8.35
CA ALA A 76 7.36 2.84 8.41
C ALA A 76 5.99 2.68 9.07
N PHE A 77 5.37 1.50 8.97
CA PHE A 77 4.04 1.23 9.52
C PHE A 77 3.86 -0.24 9.93
N GLY A 78 2.89 -0.49 10.81
CA GLY A 78 2.50 -1.81 11.30
C GLY A 78 1.12 -1.75 11.96
N HIS A 79 0.65 -2.87 12.49
CA HIS A 79 -0.66 -3.02 13.12
C HIS A 79 -0.50 -3.60 14.53
N ILE A 80 -1.31 -3.13 15.46
CA ILE A 80 -1.43 -3.72 16.81
C ILE A 80 -2.85 -4.27 16.92
N PHE A 81 -2.96 -5.56 17.25
CA PHE A 81 -4.24 -6.24 17.44
C PHE A 81 -4.70 -6.16 18.90
N SER A 82 -6.01 -6.34 19.11
CA SER A 82 -6.64 -6.30 20.44
C SER A 82 -6.10 -7.38 21.40
N ASN A 83 -5.54 -8.47 20.87
CA ASN A 83 -4.89 -9.52 21.66
C ASN A 83 -3.45 -9.17 22.08
N GLY A 84 -2.90 -8.04 21.61
CA GLY A 84 -1.54 -7.57 21.88
C GLY A 84 -0.53 -7.89 20.79
N ASP A 85 -0.91 -8.62 19.73
CA ASP A 85 0.03 -8.96 18.65
C ASP A 85 0.38 -7.72 17.82
N ILE A 86 1.68 -7.57 17.55
CA ILE A 86 2.20 -6.58 16.62
C ILE A 86 2.46 -7.27 15.29
N TRP A 87 1.81 -6.80 14.23
CA TRP A 87 1.99 -7.32 12.89
C TRP A 87 2.65 -6.27 12.00
N CYS A 88 3.65 -6.67 11.22
CA CYS A 88 4.23 -5.75 10.24
C CYS A 88 3.34 -5.58 9.00
N CYS A 89 2.55 -6.60 8.65
CA CYS A 89 1.68 -6.62 7.48
C CYS A 89 0.41 -7.42 7.73
N SER A 90 -0.75 -6.81 7.45
CA SER A 90 -2.08 -7.45 7.58
C SER A 90 -2.33 -8.55 6.55
N VAL A 91 -1.67 -8.52 5.39
CA VAL A 91 -1.91 -9.46 4.28
C VAL A 91 -1.24 -10.81 4.53
N LYS A 92 -0.02 -10.82 5.08
CA LYS A 92 0.77 -12.05 5.28
C LYS A 92 0.80 -12.54 6.73
N LYS A 93 0.02 -11.94 7.63
CA LYS A 93 -0.05 -12.29 9.07
C LYS A 93 1.32 -12.42 9.75
N ARG A 94 2.24 -11.51 9.43
CA ARG A 94 3.62 -11.57 9.91
C ARG A 94 3.71 -10.90 11.28
N VAL A 95 3.73 -11.73 12.33
CA VAL A 95 3.77 -11.30 13.73
C VAL A 95 5.21 -11.00 14.14
N MET A 96 5.44 -9.78 14.62
CA MET A 96 6.72 -9.31 15.18
C MET A 96 6.89 -9.69 16.66
N GLY A 97 5.78 -9.89 17.36
CA GLY A 97 5.73 -10.31 18.76
C GLY A 97 4.42 -9.88 19.42
N ASN A 98 4.23 -10.22 20.69
CA ASN A 98 3.08 -9.79 21.49
C ASN A 98 3.52 -8.83 22.61
N LEU A 99 2.79 -7.72 22.77
CA LEU A 99 3.07 -6.70 23.78
C LEU A 99 3.09 -7.26 25.21
N LYS A 100 2.25 -8.25 25.51
CA LYS A 100 2.17 -8.86 26.86
C LYS A 100 3.49 -9.51 27.25
N ASP A 101 4.16 -10.17 26.30
CA ASP A 101 5.42 -10.87 26.51
C ASP A 101 6.61 -9.90 26.68
N ALA A 102 6.46 -8.67 26.15
CA ALA A 102 7.48 -7.64 26.21
C ALA A 102 7.27 -6.63 27.36
N GLY A 103 6.33 -6.88 28.28
CA GLY A 103 5.99 -5.91 29.33
C GLY A 103 5.44 -4.60 28.76
N TYR A 104 4.70 -4.70 27.65
CA TYR A 104 4.15 -3.58 26.88
C TYR A 104 5.19 -2.61 26.29
N ASP A 105 6.46 -3.01 26.21
CA ASP A 105 7.49 -2.27 25.49
C ASP A 105 7.42 -2.54 23.99
N PHE A 106 6.71 -1.65 23.28
CA PHE A 106 6.63 -1.69 21.82
C PHE A 106 7.99 -1.55 21.14
N LYS A 107 8.90 -0.70 21.65
CA LYS A 107 10.19 -0.43 21.01
C LYS A 107 11.06 -1.68 21.04
N LYS A 108 11.04 -2.41 22.17
CA LYS A 108 11.75 -3.69 22.31
C LYS A 108 11.34 -4.69 21.23
N LEU A 109 10.04 -4.80 20.93
CA LEU A 109 9.55 -5.68 19.87
C LEU A 109 9.86 -5.12 18.48
N TRP A 110 9.64 -3.83 18.26
CA TRP A 110 9.85 -3.18 16.97
C TRP A 110 11.31 -3.22 16.54
N HIS A 111 12.27 -3.07 17.45
CA HIS A 111 13.71 -3.17 17.16
C HIS A 111 14.31 -4.55 17.49
N GLY A 112 13.46 -5.56 17.68
CA GLY A 112 13.88 -6.92 17.96
C GLY A 112 14.35 -7.69 16.72
N SER A 113 15.03 -8.82 16.95
CA SER A 113 15.57 -9.69 15.90
C SER A 113 14.49 -10.23 14.94
N GLU A 114 13.32 -10.59 15.45
CA GLU A 114 12.20 -11.05 14.61
C GLU A 114 11.69 -9.94 13.69
N SER A 115 11.58 -8.71 14.19
CA SER A 115 11.23 -7.55 13.37
C SER A 115 12.24 -7.33 12.25
N ASP A 116 13.54 -7.45 12.51
CA ASP A 116 14.60 -7.31 11.50
C ASP A 116 14.62 -8.44 10.48
N ARG A 117 14.32 -9.67 10.90
CA ARG A 117 14.12 -10.81 9.99
C ARG A 117 12.96 -10.53 9.04
N LEU A 118 11.80 -10.13 9.58
CA LEU A 118 10.60 -9.85 8.78
C LEU A 118 10.81 -8.68 7.80
N ARG A 119 11.52 -7.62 8.20
CA ARG A 119 11.88 -6.50 7.32
C ARG A 119 12.71 -6.96 6.13
N ARG A 120 13.73 -7.80 6.37
CA ARG A 120 14.57 -8.37 5.30
C ARG A 120 13.78 -9.23 4.33
N GLU A 121 12.84 -10.01 4.84
CA GLU A 121 11.96 -10.81 3.99
C GLU A 121 11.00 -9.95 3.16
N ILE A 122 10.44 -8.88 3.72
CA ILE A 122 9.52 -7.97 3.01
C ILE A 122 10.24 -7.14 1.95
N SER A 123 11.49 -6.74 2.22
CA SER A 123 12.30 -5.96 1.29
C SER A 123 12.73 -6.76 0.06
N SER A 124 12.83 -8.09 0.16
CA SER A 124 13.22 -9.02 -0.92
C SER A 124 12.28 -9.07 -2.14
N ALA A 125 11.24 -8.22 -2.19
CA ALA A 125 10.27 -8.09 -3.30
C ALA A 125 9.44 -9.35 -3.60
N SER A 126 9.42 -10.35 -2.72
CA SER A 126 8.59 -11.56 -2.84
C SER A 126 7.07 -11.33 -2.63
N CYS A 127 6.68 -10.13 -2.20
CA CYS A 127 5.29 -9.80 -1.85
C CYS A 127 4.65 -8.83 -2.86
N HIS A 128 3.49 -9.24 -3.39
CA HIS A 128 2.61 -8.46 -4.26
C HIS A 128 1.24 -8.34 -3.57
N CYS A 129 0.87 -7.15 -3.13
CA CYS A 129 -0.45 -6.88 -2.54
C CYS A 129 -0.99 -5.55 -3.08
N LEU A 130 -2.31 -5.47 -3.27
CA LEU A 130 -2.99 -4.29 -3.80
C LEU A 130 -3.52 -3.35 -2.71
N SER A 131 -3.17 -3.59 -1.45
CA SER A 131 -3.58 -2.74 -0.32
C SER A 131 -3.22 -1.28 -0.54
N ALA A 132 -4.24 -0.43 -0.71
CA ALA A 132 -4.04 0.98 -1.00
C ALA A 132 -3.35 1.69 0.17
N ASN A 133 -3.72 1.35 1.41
CA ASN A 133 -3.09 1.91 2.61
C ASN A 133 -1.58 1.64 2.64
N ALA A 134 -1.17 0.40 2.36
CA ALA A 134 0.25 0.06 2.29
C ALA A 134 0.95 0.81 1.16
N VAL A 135 0.36 0.87 -0.03
CA VAL A 135 0.95 1.55 -1.19
C VAL A 135 1.09 3.06 -0.93
N TYR A 136 0.07 3.72 -0.38
CA TYR A 136 0.13 5.15 -0.04
C TYR A 136 1.16 5.45 1.05
N SER A 137 1.22 4.66 2.12
CA SER A 137 2.25 4.80 3.14
C SER A 137 3.65 4.63 2.55
N ASN A 138 3.84 3.66 1.65
CA ASN A 138 5.11 3.48 0.95
C ASN A 138 5.46 4.69 0.06
N MET A 139 4.50 5.24 -0.69
CA MET A 139 4.71 6.43 -1.52
C MET A 139 5.14 7.65 -0.70
N LEU A 140 4.54 7.84 0.48
CA LEU A 140 4.83 8.98 1.36
C LEU A 140 6.15 8.83 2.11
N CYS A 141 6.45 7.63 2.58
CA CYS A 141 7.63 7.37 3.41
C CYS A 141 8.89 7.08 2.58
N GLN A 142 8.77 6.86 1.26
CA GLN A 142 9.93 6.74 0.40
C GLN A 142 10.48 8.10 -0.01
N VAL A 143 11.64 8.43 0.56
CA VAL A 143 12.44 9.62 0.22
C VAL A 143 12.70 9.72 -1.29
N CYS A 144 12.88 8.59 -2.00
CA CYS A 144 13.09 8.55 -3.45
C CYS A 144 11.81 8.68 -4.30
N PHE A 145 10.62 8.50 -3.71
CA PHE A 145 9.34 8.67 -4.43
C PHE A 145 8.79 10.09 -4.29
N LEU A 146 9.22 10.83 -3.27
CA LEU A 146 8.86 12.24 -3.06
C LEU A 146 9.19 13.14 -4.27
N PRO A 147 10.36 13.02 -4.97
CA PRO A 147 10.64 13.82 -6.16
C PRO A 147 9.72 13.49 -7.35
N LYS A 148 9.36 12.21 -7.54
CA LYS A 148 8.41 11.79 -8.60
C LYS A 148 7.00 12.32 -8.32
N LEU A 149 6.58 12.27 -7.05
CA LEU A 149 5.30 12.81 -6.60
C LEU A 149 5.26 14.34 -6.77
N ALA A 150 6.34 15.04 -6.38
CA ALA A 150 6.48 16.48 -6.56
C ALA A 150 6.45 16.87 -8.05
N ASN A 151 7.18 16.16 -8.91
CA ASN A 151 7.17 16.40 -10.35
C ASN A 151 5.76 16.19 -10.96
N SER A 152 5.08 15.10 -10.57
CA SER A 152 3.70 14.82 -11.02
C SER A 152 2.73 15.91 -10.59
N TYR A 153 2.89 16.47 -9.38
CA TYR A 153 2.09 17.58 -8.87
C TYR A 153 2.36 18.89 -9.60
N LEU A 154 3.63 19.20 -9.90
CA LEU A 154 4.00 20.38 -10.67
C LEU A 154 3.43 20.33 -12.09
N LEU A 155 3.55 19.18 -12.78
CA LEU A 155 2.96 18.98 -14.10
C LEU A 155 1.44 19.11 -14.10
N TRP A 156 0.77 18.54 -13.09
CA TRP A 156 -0.67 18.70 -12.91
C TRP A 156 -1.05 20.18 -12.73
N LYS A 157 -0.33 20.92 -11.89
CA LYS A 157 -0.57 22.35 -11.64
C LYS A 157 -0.35 23.21 -12.90
N ILE A 158 0.61 22.86 -13.76
CA ILE A 158 0.86 23.54 -15.04
C ILE A 158 -0.24 23.23 -16.05
N SER A 159 -0.75 21.98 -16.07
CA SER A 159 -1.83 21.56 -16.96
C SER A 159 -3.19 22.16 -16.61
N ASP A 160 -3.43 22.52 -15.34
CA ASP A 160 -4.66 23.19 -14.88
C ASP A 160 -4.62 24.72 -15.09
N PHE A 161 -3.47 25.29 -15.50
CA PHE A 161 -3.31 26.72 -15.79
C PHE A 161 -3.44 27.07 -17.29
N LYS A 162 -3.71 26.08 -18.14
CA LYS A 162 -4.15 26.22 -19.54
C LYS A 162 -5.62 25.88 -19.65
#